data_AF-A0A7Y5LNL2-F1
#
_entry.id   AF-A0A7Y5LNL2-F1
#
_cell.length_a   1.000
_cell.length_b   1.000
_cell.length_c   1.000
_cell.angle_alpha   90.00
_cell.angle_beta   90.00
_cell.angle_gamma   90.00
#
_symmetry.space_group_name_H-M   'P 1'
#
loop_
_entity.id
_entity.type
_entity.pdbx_description
1 polymer ?
#
loop_
_entity_poly.entity_id
_entity_poly.type
_entity_poly.pdbx_seq_one_letter_code
_entity_poly.pdbx_strand_id
1 'polypeptide(L)'
;MSVRQTNCPSCGGGLSFRPGTSVSVCTYCTSVVARTDRDLSLVGKAAELVDTHSPLWVGAMGTWQQTHFTVAGRTQLSHPAGGIWDEWYLAFDDGRWGWLASAQGNWYLTFKSDSRTVLPRIEECRPGTSINIGTGGNWVVQEVGTATVRTAEGELPFYYSSGETYSYADVTGPRGAYATLDFSEDPAAFFLGRQISLDDLTIPGVADQPRGDTIATATLNCPH
;
A
#
# COMPACT_ATOMS: atom_id res chain seq x y z
N MET A 1 -8.50 -10.44 18.94
CA MET A 1 -7.85 -11.63 18.33
C MET A 1 -6.36 -11.60 18.67
N SER A 2 -5.72 -12.71 19.06
CA SER A 2 -4.35 -12.69 19.59
C SER A 2 -3.29 -12.75 18.48
N VAL A 3 -2.22 -11.94 18.61
CA VAL A 3 -1.02 -12.04 17.79
C VAL A 3 -0.30 -13.36 18.09
N ARG A 4 0.03 -14.14 17.07
CA ARG A 4 0.84 -15.35 17.23
C ARG A 4 2.32 -14.99 17.08
N GLN A 5 3.12 -15.39 18.05
CA GLN A 5 4.58 -15.28 17.98
C GLN A 5 5.20 -16.63 17.65
N THR A 6 6.26 -16.59 16.86
CA THR A 6 7.03 -17.78 16.45
C THR A 6 8.47 -17.36 16.12
N ASN A 7 9.33 -18.34 15.88
CA ASN A 7 10.71 -18.07 15.48
C ASN A 7 10.86 -18.26 13.97
N CYS A 8 11.72 -17.44 13.38
CA CYS A 8 12.16 -17.56 12.00
C CYS A 8 12.89 -18.88 11.80
N PRO A 9 12.48 -19.73 10.85
CA PRO A 9 13.14 -21.02 10.61
C PRO A 9 14.57 -20.88 10.07
N SER A 10 14.93 -19.69 9.55
CA SER A 10 16.24 -19.40 8.97
C SER A 10 17.29 -19.00 10.01
N CYS A 11 16.92 -18.18 11.01
CA CYS A 11 17.89 -17.62 11.98
C CYS A 11 17.45 -17.68 13.45
N GLY A 12 16.25 -18.16 13.75
CA GLY A 12 15.69 -18.20 15.11
C GLY A 12 15.13 -16.86 15.63
N GLY A 13 15.25 -15.77 14.89
CA GLY A 13 14.72 -14.45 15.28
C GLY A 13 13.18 -14.44 15.40
N GLY A 14 12.64 -13.61 16.29
CA GLY A 14 11.19 -13.52 16.51
C GLY A 14 10.41 -13.04 15.28
N LEU A 15 9.26 -13.65 15.05
CA LEU A 15 8.27 -13.28 14.03
C LEU A 15 6.91 -13.08 14.69
N SER A 16 6.15 -12.12 14.16
CA SER A 16 4.78 -11.85 14.57
C SER A 16 3.83 -12.14 13.43
N PHE A 17 2.69 -12.76 13.75
CA PHE A 17 1.57 -13.00 12.85
C PHE A 17 0.29 -12.52 13.52
N ARG A 18 -0.09 -11.30 13.19
CA ARG A 18 -1.40 -10.72 13.49
C ARG A 18 -2.51 -11.47 12.76
N PRO A 19 -3.76 -11.32 13.20
CA PRO A 19 -4.92 -11.79 12.46
C PRO A 19 -4.90 -11.23 11.03
N GLY A 20 -5.06 -12.10 10.03
CA GLY A 20 -4.99 -11.73 8.62
C GLY A 20 -3.57 -11.68 8.04
N THR A 21 -2.51 -11.79 8.84
CA THR A 21 -1.13 -11.87 8.31
C THR A 21 -0.92 -13.20 7.57
N SER A 22 -0.62 -13.09 6.28
CA SER A 22 -0.25 -14.19 5.39
C SER A 22 1.27 -14.40 5.39
N VAL A 23 2.04 -13.31 5.46
CA VAL A 23 3.51 -13.34 5.42
C VAL A 23 4.10 -12.42 6.48
N SER A 24 5.21 -12.84 7.09
CA SER A 24 6.04 -12.01 7.98
C SER A 24 7.49 -12.02 7.49
N VAL A 25 8.10 -10.83 7.38
CA VAL A 25 9.50 -10.64 7.01
C VAL A 25 10.35 -10.51 8.27
N CYS A 26 11.35 -11.38 8.42
CA CYS A 26 12.23 -11.37 9.58
C CYS A 26 13.12 -10.12 9.59
N THR A 27 13.04 -9.32 10.65
CA THR A 27 13.85 -8.10 10.82
C THR A 27 15.36 -8.36 10.94
N TYR A 28 15.76 -9.60 11.30
CA TYR A 28 17.17 -9.95 11.51
C TYR A 28 17.87 -10.47 10.25
N CYS A 29 17.20 -11.30 9.44
CA CYS A 29 17.83 -11.96 8.30
C CYS A 29 17.09 -11.77 6.98
N THR A 30 16.04 -10.94 6.97
CA THR A 30 15.14 -10.63 5.84
C THR A 30 14.45 -11.82 5.20
N SER A 31 14.49 -13.00 5.83
CA SER A 31 13.72 -14.17 5.39
C SER A 31 12.22 -13.86 5.39
N VAL A 32 11.57 -14.16 4.27
CA VAL A 32 10.13 -14.05 4.09
C VAL A 32 9.50 -15.38 4.48
N VAL A 33 8.65 -15.35 5.50
CA VAL A 33 8.04 -16.55 6.07
C VAL A 33 6.54 -16.46 5.89
N ALA A 34 6.00 -17.38 5.11
CA ALA A 34 4.57 -17.48 4.87
C ALA A 34 3.92 -18.41 5.89
N ARG A 35 2.72 -18.02 6.30
CA ARG A 35 1.83 -18.87 7.09
C ARG A 35 0.99 -19.72 6.16
N THR A 36 1.02 -21.03 6.37
CA THR A 36 0.06 -21.97 5.77
C THR A 36 -0.93 -22.43 6.83
N ASP A 37 -1.90 -23.25 6.46
CA ASP A 37 -2.97 -23.71 7.36
C ASP A 37 -2.46 -24.39 8.65
N ARG A 38 -1.27 -24.99 8.60
CA ARG A 38 -0.68 -25.73 9.73
C ARG A 38 0.76 -25.36 10.04
N ASP A 39 1.52 -24.86 9.07
CA ASP A 39 2.97 -24.69 9.19
C ASP A 39 3.44 -23.29 8.76
N LEU A 40 4.71 -23.02 9.06
CA LEU A 40 5.43 -21.86 8.56
C LEU A 40 6.36 -22.34 7.46
N SER A 41 6.28 -21.70 6.29
CA SER A 41 7.15 -22.00 5.17
C SER A 41 8.06 -20.82 4.89
N LEU A 42 9.36 -21.09 4.75
CA LEU A 42 10.28 -20.12 4.17
C LEU A 42 9.95 -20.01 2.68
N VAL A 43 9.51 -18.83 2.25
CA VAL A 43 9.11 -18.59 0.84
C VAL A 43 10.10 -17.72 0.07
N GLY A 44 11.04 -17.10 0.77
CA GLY A 44 12.09 -16.33 0.11
C GLY A 44 12.89 -15.47 1.07
N LYS A 45 13.53 -14.44 0.51
CA LYS A 45 14.28 -13.43 1.24
C LYS A 45 14.03 -12.08 0.59
N ALA A 46 13.64 -11.10 1.40
CA ALA A 46 13.40 -9.74 0.95
C ALA A 46 14.74 -9.05 0.64
N ALA A 47 14.75 -8.26 -0.44
CA ALA A 47 15.88 -7.43 -0.81
C ALA A 47 16.02 -6.24 0.15
N GLU A 48 17.13 -5.51 0.03
CA GLU A 48 17.32 -4.28 0.79
C GLU A 48 16.29 -3.22 0.40
N LEU A 49 15.84 -2.44 1.38
CA LEU A 49 14.93 -1.32 1.20
C LEU A 49 15.71 -0.11 0.69
N VAL A 50 15.14 0.60 -0.28
CA VAL A 50 15.62 1.92 -0.69
C VAL A 50 15.03 2.97 0.25
N ASP A 51 15.81 3.97 0.64
CA ASP A 51 15.24 5.11 1.38
C ASP A 51 14.39 5.98 0.44
N THR A 52 13.08 5.97 0.67
CA THR A 52 12.06 6.75 -0.03
C THR A 52 11.72 8.04 0.72
N HIS A 53 12.36 8.30 1.87
CA HIS A 53 12.06 9.38 2.79
C HIS A 53 10.58 9.41 3.25
N SER A 54 9.94 8.25 3.34
CA SER A 54 8.58 8.13 3.86
C SER A 54 8.50 8.59 5.32
N PRO A 55 7.46 9.33 5.72
CA PRO A 55 7.24 9.71 7.12
C PRO A 55 6.72 8.55 7.98
N LEU A 56 6.43 7.40 7.38
CA LEU A 56 5.90 6.21 8.05
C LEU A 56 7.00 5.18 8.29
N TRP A 57 6.82 4.34 9.31
CA TRP A 57 7.67 3.20 9.62
C TRP A 57 6.85 2.02 10.13
N VAL A 58 7.35 0.81 9.92
CA VAL A 58 6.71 -0.40 10.46
C VAL A 58 6.74 -0.36 11.99
N GLY A 59 5.60 -0.64 12.61
CA GLY A 59 5.38 -0.57 14.04
C GLY A 59 4.78 0.76 14.53
N ALA A 60 4.67 1.78 13.68
CA ALA A 60 3.94 3.00 14.03
C ALA A 60 2.48 2.69 14.38
N MET A 61 1.91 3.42 15.33
CA MET A 61 0.53 3.22 15.80
C MET A 61 -0.26 4.51 15.64
N GLY A 62 -1.53 4.37 15.25
CA GLY A 62 -2.41 5.51 15.04
C GLY A 62 -3.88 5.16 15.26
N THR A 63 -4.75 6.11 14.93
CA THR A 63 -6.19 5.95 14.99
C THR A 63 -6.81 6.59 13.76
N TRP A 64 -7.65 5.84 13.04
CA TRP A 64 -8.44 6.36 11.94
C TRP A 64 -9.90 6.03 12.15
N GLN A 65 -10.77 7.04 12.07
CA GLN A 65 -12.20 6.92 12.35
C GLN A 65 -12.51 6.14 13.64
N GLN A 66 -11.87 6.55 14.74
CA GLN A 66 -12.03 5.95 16.08
C GLN A 66 -11.56 4.49 16.21
N THR A 67 -10.90 3.94 15.19
CA THR A 67 -10.34 2.58 15.23
C THR A 67 -8.83 2.65 15.26
N HIS A 68 -8.23 2.03 16.27
CA HIS A 68 -6.78 1.93 16.39
C HIS A 68 -6.21 1.01 15.32
N PHE A 69 -4.99 1.30 14.87
CA PHE A 69 -4.25 0.45 13.95
C PHE A 69 -2.75 0.46 14.26
N THR A 70 -2.05 -0.55 13.76
CA THR A 70 -0.59 -0.58 13.65
C THR A 70 -0.20 -0.60 12.17
N VAL A 71 0.80 0.19 11.77
CA VAL A 71 1.50 0.04 10.49
C VAL A 71 2.26 -1.29 10.55
N ALA A 72 1.66 -2.35 10.03
CA ALA A 72 2.11 -3.71 10.24
C ALA A 72 3.21 -4.12 9.26
N GLY A 73 3.21 -3.56 8.06
CA GLY A 73 4.24 -3.83 7.06
C GLY A 73 4.26 -2.81 5.93
N ARG A 74 5.19 -3.00 5.00
CA ARG A 74 5.28 -2.27 3.73
C ARG A 74 5.81 -3.15 2.61
N THR A 75 5.49 -2.75 1.39
CA THR A 75 6.19 -3.20 0.18
C THR A 75 6.77 -2.01 -0.54
N GLN A 76 7.93 -2.20 -1.18
CA GLN A 76 8.42 -1.29 -2.19
C GLN A 76 8.10 -1.83 -3.56
N LEU A 77 7.47 -0.97 -4.36
CA LEU A 77 7.05 -1.25 -5.71
C LEU A 77 7.82 -0.34 -6.65
N SER A 78 7.95 -0.75 -7.90
CA SER A 78 8.54 0.10 -8.92
C SER A 78 7.78 0.06 -10.23
N HIS A 79 7.80 1.18 -10.93
CA HIS A 79 7.19 1.35 -12.24
C HIS A 79 8.26 1.11 -13.30
N PRO A 80 7.92 0.54 -14.48
CA PRO A 80 8.86 0.42 -15.60
C PRO A 80 9.51 1.73 -16.03
N ALA A 81 8.85 2.87 -15.79
CA ALA A 81 9.39 4.21 -16.04
C ALA A 81 10.41 4.70 -14.99
N GLY A 82 10.73 3.89 -13.96
CA GLY A 82 11.79 4.14 -13.00
C GLY A 82 11.35 4.68 -11.63
N GLY A 83 10.07 4.99 -11.44
CA GLY A 83 9.55 5.41 -10.12
C GLY A 83 9.56 4.26 -9.11
N ILE A 84 9.90 4.57 -7.85
CA ILE A 84 9.79 3.64 -6.70
C ILE A 84 8.86 4.30 -5.69
N TRP A 85 7.96 3.51 -5.10
CA TRP A 85 7.09 3.97 -4.03
C TRP A 85 6.91 2.90 -2.96
N ASP A 86 6.53 3.35 -1.77
CA ASP A 86 6.07 2.46 -0.70
C ASP A 86 4.56 2.32 -0.74
N GLU A 87 4.10 1.10 -0.51
CA GLU A 87 2.73 0.82 -0.09
C GLU A 87 2.76 0.26 1.33
N TRP A 88 1.97 0.86 2.22
CA TRP A 88 1.93 0.57 3.64
C TRP A 88 0.67 -0.21 4.02
N TYR A 89 0.80 -1.15 4.94
CA TYR A 89 -0.30 -2.01 5.36
C TYR A 89 -0.66 -1.77 6.82
N LEU A 90 -1.90 -1.33 7.05
CA LEU A 90 -2.43 -1.00 8.36
C LEU A 90 -3.27 -2.15 8.89
N ALA A 91 -2.86 -2.77 10.00
CA ALA A 91 -3.65 -3.76 10.71
C ALA A 91 -4.52 -3.06 11.77
N PHE A 92 -5.83 -3.02 11.56
CA PHE A 92 -6.80 -2.40 12.47
C PHE A 92 -7.24 -3.36 13.58
N ASP A 93 -7.57 -2.80 14.74
CA ASP A 93 -8.03 -3.57 15.91
C ASP A 93 -9.39 -4.26 15.69
N ASP A 94 -10.17 -3.78 14.71
CA ASP A 94 -11.41 -4.41 14.27
C ASP A 94 -11.20 -5.60 13.31
N GLY A 95 -9.93 -5.93 12.99
CA GLY A 95 -9.53 -7.05 12.14
C GLY A 95 -9.42 -6.71 10.65
N ARG A 96 -9.72 -5.47 10.24
CA ARG A 96 -9.51 -5.03 8.85
C ARG A 96 -8.04 -4.76 8.56
N TRP A 97 -7.70 -4.87 7.28
CA TRP A 97 -6.43 -4.40 6.74
C TRP A 97 -6.67 -3.24 5.80
N GLY A 98 -5.91 -2.16 5.97
CA GLY A 98 -5.91 -1.00 5.08
C GLY A 98 -4.64 -0.95 4.24
N TRP A 99 -4.78 -0.59 2.98
CA TRP A 99 -3.69 -0.30 2.05
C TRP A 99 -3.55 1.21 1.98
N LEU A 100 -2.38 1.71 2.36
CA LEU A 100 -2.06 3.12 2.38
C LEU A 100 -0.96 3.39 1.35
N ALA A 101 -1.34 4.03 0.25
CA ALA A 101 -0.44 4.41 -0.83
C ALA A 101 -0.25 5.92 -0.89
N SER A 102 0.94 6.36 -1.28
CA SER A 102 1.20 7.75 -1.64
C SER A 102 1.36 7.88 -3.16
N ALA A 103 0.64 8.82 -3.75
CA ALA A 103 0.77 9.13 -5.17
C ALA A 103 0.56 10.63 -5.40
N GLN A 104 1.50 11.25 -6.11
CA GLN A 104 1.46 12.66 -6.49
C GLN A 104 1.25 13.62 -5.30
N GLY A 105 1.90 13.32 -4.16
CA GLY A 105 1.80 14.11 -2.94
C GLY A 105 0.44 14.02 -2.23
N ASN A 106 -0.34 12.97 -2.51
CA ASN A 106 -1.58 12.66 -1.81
C ASN A 106 -1.48 11.27 -1.19
N TRP A 107 -2.26 11.05 -0.13
CA TRP A 107 -2.38 9.75 0.52
C TRP A 107 -3.76 9.16 0.26
N TYR A 108 -3.77 7.86 -0.03
CA TYR A 108 -4.99 7.11 -0.30
C TYR A 108 -5.04 5.91 0.62
N LEU A 109 -6.09 5.84 1.44
CA LEU A 109 -6.36 4.69 2.28
C LEU A 109 -7.52 3.90 1.69
N THR A 110 -7.23 2.67 1.29
CA THR A 110 -8.18 1.73 0.68
C THR A 110 -8.28 0.43 1.49
N PHE A 111 -9.37 -0.29 1.28
CA PHE A 111 -9.63 -1.57 1.92
C PHE A 111 -10.09 -2.55 0.85
N LYS A 112 -9.64 -3.82 0.91
CA LYS A 112 -10.16 -4.87 0.03
C LYS A 112 -11.68 -4.97 0.21
N SER A 113 -12.42 -4.92 -0.89
CA SER A 113 -13.88 -4.91 -0.89
C SER A 113 -14.40 -5.81 -2.00
N ASP A 114 -15.55 -6.44 -1.77
CA ASP A 114 -16.28 -7.11 -2.85
C ASP A 114 -16.91 -6.06 -3.76
N SER A 115 -16.70 -6.20 -5.07
CA SER A 115 -17.40 -5.37 -6.05
C SER A 115 -18.88 -5.78 -6.14
N ARG A 116 -19.75 -4.77 -6.27
CA ARG A 116 -21.20 -4.97 -6.51
C ARG A 116 -21.58 -4.93 -7.99
N THR A 117 -20.59 -4.78 -8.86
CA THR A 117 -20.75 -4.75 -10.32
C THR A 117 -19.67 -5.63 -10.97
N VAL A 118 -19.84 -5.92 -12.26
CA VAL A 118 -18.74 -6.42 -13.08
C VAL A 118 -17.70 -5.31 -13.20
N LEU A 119 -16.47 -5.59 -12.76
CA LEU A 119 -15.34 -4.67 -12.89
C LEU A 119 -14.84 -4.65 -14.33
N PRO A 120 -14.39 -3.50 -14.84
CA PRO A 120 -13.82 -3.43 -16.18
C PRO A 120 -12.53 -4.24 -16.26
N ARG A 121 -12.23 -4.75 -17.45
CA ARG A 121 -10.91 -5.30 -17.74
C ARG A 121 -9.89 -4.19 -17.92
N ILE A 122 -8.61 -4.55 -17.87
CA ILE A 122 -7.53 -3.57 -18.02
C ILE A 122 -7.57 -2.85 -19.36
N GLU A 123 -7.98 -3.51 -20.44
CA GLU A 123 -8.06 -2.92 -21.78
C GLU A 123 -9.12 -1.82 -21.89
N GLU A 124 -10.09 -1.84 -20.97
CA GLU A 124 -11.16 -0.84 -20.84
C GLU A 124 -10.74 0.34 -19.95
N CYS A 125 -9.67 0.19 -19.18
CA CYS A 125 -9.13 1.23 -18.33
C CYS A 125 -8.19 2.12 -19.15
N ARG A 126 -8.52 3.41 -19.27
CA ARG A 126 -7.67 4.40 -19.93
C ARG A 126 -7.67 5.71 -19.13
N PRO A 127 -6.52 6.33 -18.84
CA PRO A 127 -6.49 7.59 -18.13
C PRO A 127 -7.45 8.64 -18.73
N GLY A 128 -8.23 9.29 -17.88
CA GLY A 128 -9.24 10.27 -18.24
C GLY A 128 -10.60 9.71 -18.67
N THR A 129 -10.77 8.39 -18.84
CA THR A 129 -12.07 7.80 -19.17
C THR A 129 -12.92 7.53 -17.94
N SER A 130 -14.24 7.59 -18.12
CA SER A 130 -15.18 7.17 -17.09
C SER A 130 -15.41 5.66 -17.14
N ILE A 131 -15.40 5.01 -15.98
CA ILE A 131 -15.68 3.59 -15.82
C ILE A 131 -16.79 3.34 -14.79
N ASN A 132 -17.39 2.16 -14.80
CA ASN A 132 -18.35 1.75 -13.79
C ASN A 132 -17.72 0.73 -12.84
N ILE A 133 -17.52 1.13 -11.58
CA ILE A 133 -17.06 0.25 -10.49
C ILE A 133 -18.09 0.17 -9.36
N GLY A 134 -19.35 0.51 -9.64
CA GLY A 134 -20.48 0.37 -8.72
C GLY A 134 -21.03 1.69 -8.17
N THR A 135 -21.64 1.64 -6.98
CA THR A 135 -22.34 2.78 -6.39
C THR A 135 -21.37 3.89 -5.96
N GLY A 136 -21.51 5.09 -6.50
CA GLY A 136 -20.62 6.22 -6.18
C GLY A 136 -20.62 7.35 -7.20
N GLY A 137 -21.13 7.10 -8.42
CA GLY A 137 -21.20 8.10 -9.49
C GLY A 137 -19.99 8.04 -10.43
N ASN A 138 -19.69 9.15 -11.10
CA ASN A 138 -18.67 9.26 -12.16
C ASN A 138 -17.26 8.91 -11.65
N TRP A 139 -16.85 7.66 -11.86
CA TRP A 139 -15.49 7.22 -11.62
C TRP A 139 -14.63 7.52 -12.83
N VAL A 140 -13.48 8.15 -12.62
CA VAL A 140 -12.52 8.51 -13.67
C VAL A 140 -11.21 7.81 -13.39
N VAL A 141 -10.69 7.10 -14.39
CA VAL A 141 -9.36 6.49 -14.35
C VAL A 141 -8.31 7.58 -14.30
N GLN A 142 -7.48 7.58 -13.27
CA GLN A 142 -6.37 8.51 -13.12
C GLN A 142 -5.08 7.91 -13.69
N GLU A 143 -4.83 6.65 -13.36
CA GLU A 143 -3.60 5.96 -13.73
C GLU A 143 -3.91 4.53 -14.15
N VAL A 144 -3.17 4.06 -15.14
CA VAL A 144 -3.07 2.63 -15.48
C VAL A 144 -1.59 2.33 -15.59
N GLY A 145 -1.13 1.37 -14.80
CA GLY A 145 0.29 1.14 -14.62
C GLY A 145 0.62 -0.32 -14.42
N THR A 146 1.92 -0.57 -14.33
CA THR A 146 2.48 -1.86 -13.98
C THR A 146 3.40 -1.66 -12.78
N ALA A 147 3.20 -2.45 -11.74
CA ALA A 147 4.01 -2.46 -10.55
C ALA A 147 4.84 -3.74 -10.49
N THR A 148 6.13 -3.61 -10.16
CA THR A 148 6.99 -4.75 -9.83
C THR A 148 7.34 -4.71 -8.35
N VAL A 149 7.08 -5.81 -7.64
CA VAL A 149 7.43 -5.99 -6.23
C VAL A 149 8.95 -6.08 -6.07
N ARG A 150 9.55 -5.12 -5.36
CA ARG A 150 11.00 -5.04 -5.12
C ARG A 150 11.40 -5.68 -3.80
N THR A 151 10.72 -5.31 -2.73
CA THR A 151 11.01 -5.80 -1.38
C THR A 151 9.80 -5.62 -0.46
N ALA A 152 9.88 -6.18 0.74
CA ALA A 152 8.89 -6.08 1.79
C ALA A 152 9.55 -5.99 3.16
N GLU A 153 8.81 -5.42 4.11
CA GLU A 153 9.17 -5.36 5.52
C GLU A 153 7.91 -5.57 6.38
N GLY A 154 8.07 -6.22 7.53
CA GLY A 154 6.98 -6.43 8.49
C GLY A 154 6.00 -7.53 8.09
N GLU A 155 4.74 -7.32 8.42
CA GLU A 155 3.63 -8.26 8.23
C GLU A 155 2.73 -7.85 7.06
N LEU A 156 2.42 -8.80 6.18
CA LEU A 156 1.61 -8.58 4.97
C LEU A 156 0.33 -9.42 4.98
N PRO A 157 -0.81 -8.86 4.52
CA PRO A 157 -2.07 -9.60 4.46
C PRO A 157 -2.19 -10.55 3.24
N PHE A 158 -1.21 -10.54 2.33
CA PHE A 158 -1.17 -11.38 1.13
C PHE A 158 0.16 -12.15 1.04
N TYR A 159 0.23 -13.10 0.11
CA TYR A 159 1.46 -13.83 -0.17
C TYR A 159 2.42 -12.96 -0.99
N TYR A 160 3.58 -12.67 -0.43
CA TYR A 160 4.63 -11.91 -1.10
C TYR A 160 5.44 -12.79 -2.04
N SER A 161 5.63 -12.31 -3.27
CA SER A 161 6.56 -12.88 -4.24
C SER A 161 7.49 -11.79 -4.78
N SER A 162 8.79 -11.94 -4.56
CA SER A 162 9.78 -10.97 -5.04
C SER A 162 9.87 -10.98 -6.56
N GLY A 163 9.87 -9.80 -7.18
CA GLY A 163 9.93 -9.65 -8.64
C GLY A 163 8.61 -9.90 -9.35
N GLU A 164 7.55 -10.26 -8.63
CA GLU A 164 6.20 -10.35 -9.19
C GLU A 164 5.81 -9.00 -9.79
N THR A 165 5.16 -9.08 -10.95
CA THR A 165 4.73 -7.90 -11.70
C THR A 165 3.24 -8.04 -11.99
N TYR A 166 2.49 -7.02 -11.64
CA TYR A 166 1.05 -6.95 -11.89
C TYR A 166 0.68 -5.58 -12.43
N SER A 167 -0.47 -5.52 -13.10
CA SER A 167 -1.01 -4.28 -13.60
C SER A 167 -2.10 -3.78 -12.67
N TYR A 168 -2.28 -2.46 -12.61
CA TYR A 168 -3.31 -1.83 -11.80
C TYR A 168 -3.96 -0.66 -12.54
N ALA A 169 -5.17 -0.29 -12.10
CA ALA A 169 -5.81 0.96 -12.49
C ALA A 169 -6.31 1.70 -11.25
N ASP A 170 -5.86 2.93 -11.08
CA ASP A 170 -6.29 3.81 -10.00
C ASP A 170 -7.36 4.76 -10.51
N VAL A 171 -8.46 4.82 -9.76
CA VAL A 171 -9.67 5.53 -10.16
C VAL A 171 -10.15 6.42 -9.03
N THR A 172 -10.62 7.60 -9.41
CA THR A 172 -11.15 8.59 -8.48
C THR A 172 -12.62 8.81 -8.73
N GLY A 173 -13.35 9.12 -7.66
CA GLY A 173 -14.75 9.46 -7.69
C GLY A 173 -15.06 10.72 -6.90
N PRO A 174 -16.34 11.09 -6.80
CA PRO A 174 -16.76 12.29 -6.08
C PRO A 174 -16.35 12.30 -4.61
N ARG A 175 -16.12 13.51 -4.05
CA ARG A 175 -15.82 13.73 -2.62
C ARG A 175 -14.59 12.96 -2.10
N GLY A 176 -13.56 12.88 -2.94
CA GLY A 176 -12.29 12.23 -2.63
C GLY A 176 -12.36 10.71 -2.59
N ALA A 177 -13.41 10.10 -3.14
CA ALA A 177 -13.47 8.66 -3.29
C ALA A 177 -12.33 8.18 -4.20
N TYR A 178 -11.74 7.04 -3.86
CA TYR A 178 -10.62 6.47 -4.59
C TYR A 178 -10.72 4.95 -4.56
N ALA A 179 -10.31 4.30 -5.63
CA ALA A 179 -10.19 2.86 -5.68
C ALA A 179 -9.02 2.43 -6.55
N THR A 180 -8.53 1.22 -6.29
CA THR A 180 -7.53 0.55 -7.10
C THR A 180 -8.12 -0.78 -7.57
N LEU A 181 -8.03 -1.01 -8.88
CA LEU A 181 -8.27 -2.30 -9.51
C LEU A 181 -6.91 -2.97 -9.71
N ASP A 182 -6.67 -4.06 -9.03
CA ASP A 182 -5.44 -4.85 -9.15
C ASP A 182 -5.72 -6.08 -10.02
N PHE A 183 -5.04 -6.15 -11.16
CA PHE A 183 -5.23 -7.18 -12.18
C PHE A 183 -4.27 -8.37 -11.99
N SER A 184 -3.76 -8.62 -10.78
CA SER A 184 -3.06 -9.85 -10.40
C SER A 184 -4.00 -11.07 -10.32
N GLU A 185 -5.31 -10.86 -10.13
CA GLU A 185 -6.35 -11.88 -10.15
C GLU A 185 -7.46 -11.57 -11.20
N ASP A 186 -8.20 -12.60 -11.60
CA ASP A 186 -9.37 -12.48 -12.50
C ASP A 186 -10.62 -13.10 -11.81
N PRO A 187 -11.67 -12.31 -11.49
CA PRO A 187 -11.78 -10.86 -11.70
C PRO A 187 -10.80 -10.06 -10.83
N ALA A 188 -10.49 -8.83 -11.24
CA ALA A 188 -9.54 -7.95 -10.56
C ALA A 188 -9.86 -7.79 -9.06
N ALA A 189 -8.81 -7.77 -8.22
CA ALA A 189 -8.97 -7.42 -6.82
C ALA A 189 -9.41 -5.95 -6.73
N PHE A 190 -10.39 -5.68 -5.88
CA PHE A 190 -10.97 -4.36 -5.75
C PHE A 190 -10.67 -3.77 -4.37
N PHE A 191 -9.99 -2.63 -4.37
CA PHE A 191 -9.67 -1.88 -3.17
C PHE A 191 -10.40 -0.55 -3.20
N LEU A 192 -11.31 -0.33 -2.26
CA LEU A 192 -12.13 0.87 -2.21
C LEU A 192 -11.78 1.69 -0.97
N GLY A 193 -11.72 3.00 -1.15
CA GLY A 193 -11.44 3.90 -0.07
C GLY A 193 -11.54 5.36 -0.48
N ARG A 194 -10.60 6.16 0.01
CA ARG A 194 -10.59 7.59 -0.23
C ARG A 194 -9.21 8.20 -0.07
N GLN A 195 -9.06 9.38 -0.65
CA GLN A 195 -7.98 10.28 -0.31
C GLN A 195 -8.12 10.77 1.14
N ILE A 196 -7.02 10.79 1.87
CA ILE A 196 -6.89 11.27 3.25
C ILE A 196 -5.68 12.21 3.38
N SER A 197 -5.60 12.96 4.48
CA SER A 197 -4.33 13.52 4.96
C SER A 197 -3.68 12.55 5.96
N LEU A 198 -2.35 12.58 6.10
CA LEU A 198 -1.67 11.82 7.16
C LEU A 198 -2.15 12.23 8.56
N ASP A 199 -2.56 13.48 8.75
CA ASP A 199 -3.09 13.96 10.03
C ASP A 199 -4.38 13.21 10.43
N ASP A 200 -5.15 12.71 9.45
CA ASP A 200 -6.36 11.90 9.69
C ASP A 200 -6.05 10.55 10.37
N LEU A 201 -4.78 10.10 10.31
CA LEU A 201 -4.33 8.84 10.90
C LEU A 201 -3.91 8.97 12.37
N THR A 202 -3.80 10.20 12.90
CA THR A 202 -3.44 10.48 14.30
C THR A 202 -2.24 9.63 14.79
N ILE A 203 -1.17 9.56 14.00
CA ILE A 203 0.07 8.84 14.36
C ILE A 203 0.98 9.83 15.10
N PRO A 204 1.37 9.58 16.37
CA PRO A 204 2.26 10.47 17.10
C PRO A 204 3.61 10.64 16.38
N GLY A 205 4.03 11.89 16.18
CA GLY A 205 5.32 12.22 15.56
C GLY A 205 5.33 12.17 14.02
N VAL A 206 4.21 11.83 13.39
CA VAL A 206 4.02 12.01 11.95
C VAL A 206 3.37 13.37 11.72
N ALA A 207 3.94 14.15 10.81
CA ALA A 207 3.34 15.37 10.29
C ALA A 207 3.32 15.27 8.77
N ASP A 208 2.26 15.78 8.15
CA ASP A 208 2.22 15.94 6.70
C ASP A 208 3.35 16.91 6.30
N GLN A 209 4.24 16.48 5.40
CA GLN A 209 5.33 17.34 4.95
C GLN A 209 4.69 18.42 4.06
N PRO A 210 4.87 19.72 4.36
CA PRO A 210 4.24 20.75 3.55
C PRO A 210 4.70 20.61 2.10
N ARG A 211 3.74 20.59 1.17
CA ARG A 211 4.00 20.67 -0.27
C ARG A 211 5.00 21.79 -0.48
N GLY A 212 6.16 21.48 -1.07
CA GLY A 212 7.19 22.46 -1.33
C GLY A 212 6.55 23.71 -1.93
N ASP A 213 6.68 24.83 -1.22
CA ASP A 213 6.17 26.11 -1.69
C ASP A 213 6.61 26.31 -3.13
N THR A 214 5.70 26.78 -3.97
CA THR A 214 6.03 27.20 -5.33
C THR A 214 7.17 28.19 -5.21
N ILE A 215 8.39 27.77 -5.59
CA ILE A 215 9.54 28.66 -5.64
C ILE A 215 9.14 29.74 -6.65
N ALA A 216 8.80 30.93 -6.15
CA ALA A 216 8.57 32.09 -6.98
C ALA A 216 9.86 32.29 -7.77
N THR A 217 9.77 32.16 -9.10
CA THR A 217 10.88 32.35 -10.01
C THR A 217 11.44 33.74 -9.79
N ALA A 218 12.56 33.84 -9.08
CA ALA A 218 13.30 35.08 -8.96
C ALA A 218 13.85 35.40 -10.35
N THR A 219 13.27 36.39 -11.01
CA THR A 219 13.81 36.97 -12.24
C THR A 219 15.20 37.54 -11.95
N LEU A 220 16.23 36.83 -12.41
CA LEU A 220 17.60 37.34 -12.43
C LEU A 220 17.71 38.39 -13.54
N ASN A 221 17.72 39.66 -13.17
CA ASN A 221 18.11 40.74 -14.07
C ASN A 221 19.65 40.74 -14.17
N CYS A 222 20.18 40.27 -15.29
CA CYS A 222 21.59 40.47 -15.63
C CYS A 222 21.83 41.96 -15.99
N PRO A 223 22.80 42.65 -15.36
CA PRO A 223 23.25 43.94 -15.84
C PRO A 223 24.21 43.78 -17.04
N HIS A 224 24.10 44.71 -17.99
CA HIS A 224 24.96 44.87 -19.16
C HIS A 224 26.42 45.18 -18.80
#